data_AF-A0A367JHZ0-F1
#
_entry.id   AF-A0A367JHZ0-F1
#
_cell.length_a   1.000
_cell.length_b   1.000
_cell.length_c   1.000
_cell.angle_alpha   90.00
_cell.angle_beta   90.00
_cell.angle_gamma   90.00
#
_symmetry.space_group_name_H-M   'P 1'
#
loop_
_entity.id
_entity.type
_entity.pdbx_description
1 polymer ?
#
loop_
_entity_poly.entity_id
_entity_poly.type
_entity_poly.pdbx_seq_one_letter_code
_entity_poly.pdbx_strand_id
1 'polypeptide(L)'
;MRILRNPLLVIDFDKTVTIKDTIALLAQFGIDHNKKSQPWSYYTQAYLHDYNQHCPNQPNHDSVSQLLHHLNSYKNVELASLTRVSQGKVFQGLTRDMLYEQGKRHQHLLQPDLVSVLSQIPKQFIRVVSVNWSKDWILGFLHELDLSRHQIYSNDLDFQGLHSTGDIIPSILTTGDKQEVIRAFQSSVVYIGDSLGDLEPLVNADVGIILGRDPSLWQAVNQFNLNLHRVDHWLQIKKILQSMVYYN
;
A
#
# COMPACT_ATOMS: atom_id res chain seq x y z
N MET A 1 14.36 20.25 15.84
CA MET A 1 13.89 19.04 15.13
C MET A 1 14.04 17.87 16.10
N ARG A 2 12.98 17.10 16.37
CA ARG A 2 13.01 16.01 17.36
C ARG A 2 13.69 14.79 16.72
N ILE A 3 14.71 14.23 17.37
CA ILE A 3 15.34 12.99 16.94
C ILE A 3 14.52 11.81 17.48
N LEU A 4 14.17 10.87 16.60
CA LEU A 4 13.50 9.61 16.93
C LEU A 4 14.53 8.50 17.11
N ARG A 5 14.43 7.75 18.21
CA ARG A 5 15.27 6.57 18.48
C ARG A 5 14.49 5.32 18.13
N ASN A 6 15.06 4.46 17.28
CA ASN A 6 14.47 3.20 16.85
C ASN A 6 12.99 3.30 16.37
N PRO A 7 12.59 4.31 15.58
CA PRO A 7 11.22 4.36 15.06
C PRO A 7 10.99 3.21 14.07
N LEU A 8 9.74 2.77 13.94
CA LEU A 8 9.37 1.93 12.81
C LEU A 8 9.35 2.79 11.55
N LEU A 9 9.97 2.27 10.48
CA LEU A 9 9.77 2.78 9.13
C LEU A 9 8.61 2.00 8.51
N VAL A 10 7.48 2.67 8.38
CA VAL A 10 6.27 2.13 7.77
C VAL A 10 6.13 2.71 6.37
N ILE A 11 6.01 1.85 5.38
CA ILE A 11 5.97 2.27 3.97
C ILE A 11 4.74 1.69 3.29
N ASP A 12 4.06 2.52 2.50
CA ASP A 12 3.14 2.03 1.48
C ASP A 12 3.91 1.25 0.38
N PHE A 13 3.18 0.50 -0.46
CA PHE A 13 3.76 -0.33 -1.51
C PHE A 13 3.61 0.25 -2.92
N ASP A 14 2.40 0.37 -3.44
CA ASP A 14 2.20 0.73 -4.84
C ASP A 14 2.49 2.22 -5.04
N LYS A 15 3.32 2.58 -6.04
CA LYS A 15 3.86 3.95 -6.26
C LYS A 15 4.79 4.50 -5.16
N THR A 16 4.85 3.87 -3.98
CA THR A 16 5.80 4.19 -2.90
C THR A 16 7.05 3.30 -2.93
N VAL A 17 6.87 1.99 -2.94
CA VAL A 17 7.92 0.98 -3.16
C VAL A 17 8.14 0.74 -4.65
N THR A 18 7.06 0.67 -5.41
CA THR A 18 7.10 0.51 -6.86
C THR A 18 6.94 1.86 -7.56
N ILE A 19 7.31 1.96 -8.84
CA ILE A 19 7.13 3.19 -9.63
C ILE A 19 5.68 3.37 -10.15
N LYS A 20 4.84 2.33 -10.00
CA LYS A 20 3.46 2.29 -10.47
C LYS A 20 2.64 1.27 -9.70
N ASP A 21 1.31 1.38 -9.83
CA ASP A 21 0.38 0.37 -9.33
C ASP A 21 0.64 -1.02 -9.94
N THR A 22 0.60 -2.05 -9.09
CA THR A 22 0.86 -3.45 -9.45
C THR A 22 -0.35 -4.37 -9.30
N ILE A 23 -1.50 -3.87 -8.83
CA ILE A 23 -2.73 -4.69 -8.69
C ILE A 23 -3.14 -5.26 -10.04
N ALA A 24 -3.08 -4.45 -11.10
CA ALA A 24 -3.38 -4.92 -12.46
C ALA A 24 -2.45 -6.06 -12.92
N LEU A 25 -1.16 -6.02 -12.54
CA LEU A 25 -0.19 -7.07 -12.88
C LEU A 25 -0.48 -8.36 -12.12
N LEU A 26 -0.76 -8.24 -10.81
CA LEU A 26 -1.15 -9.38 -9.97
C LEU A 26 -2.45 -10.02 -10.49
N ALA A 27 -3.48 -9.21 -10.77
CA ALA A 27 -4.74 -9.68 -11.31
C ALA A 27 -4.57 -10.38 -12.65
N GLN A 28 -3.78 -9.80 -13.56
CA GLN A 28 -3.51 -10.39 -14.87
C GLN A 28 -2.78 -11.73 -14.74
N PHE A 29 -1.82 -11.84 -13.81
CA PHE A 29 -1.16 -13.11 -13.51
C PHE A 29 -2.15 -14.21 -13.11
N GLY A 30 -3.10 -13.90 -12.22
CA GLY A 30 -4.16 -14.85 -11.84
C GLY A 30 -5.07 -15.24 -13.00
N ILE A 31 -5.51 -14.25 -13.79
CA ILE A 31 -6.35 -14.45 -14.98
C ILE A 31 -5.66 -15.36 -15.99
N ASP A 32 -4.39 -15.10 -16.31
CA ASP A 32 -3.62 -15.87 -17.29
C ASP A 32 -3.37 -17.30 -16.80
N HIS A 33 -2.94 -17.44 -15.53
CA HIS A 33 -2.66 -18.74 -14.94
C HIS A 33 -3.90 -19.65 -14.95
N ASN A 34 -5.04 -19.10 -14.57
CA ASN A 34 -6.30 -19.84 -14.48
C ASN A 34 -7.14 -19.80 -15.76
N LYS A 35 -6.61 -19.22 -16.84
CA LYS A 35 -7.28 -19.09 -18.15
C LYS A 35 -8.71 -18.56 -18.02
N LYS A 36 -8.90 -17.52 -17.20
CA LYS A 36 -10.22 -16.94 -16.94
C LYS A 36 -10.78 -16.34 -18.23
N SER A 37 -12.07 -16.56 -18.47
CA SER A 37 -12.77 -15.98 -19.63
C SER A 37 -12.99 -14.48 -19.49
N GLN A 38 -13.15 -13.99 -18.25
CA GLN A 38 -13.30 -12.58 -17.97
C GLN A 38 -11.93 -11.88 -17.96
N PRO A 39 -11.72 -10.85 -18.80
CA PRO A 39 -10.48 -10.08 -18.78
C PRO A 39 -10.41 -9.14 -17.57
N TRP A 40 -9.23 -8.58 -17.28
CA TRP A 40 -9.07 -7.62 -16.18
C TRP A 40 -10.01 -6.42 -16.30
N SER A 41 -10.30 -5.98 -17.54
CA SER A 41 -11.23 -4.88 -17.81
C SER A 41 -12.66 -5.11 -17.30
N TYR A 42 -13.11 -6.37 -17.20
CA TYR A 42 -14.41 -6.70 -16.61
C TYR A 42 -14.47 -6.25 -15.14
N TYR A 43 -13.44 -6.55 -14.37
CA TYR A 43 -13.36 -6.22 -12.94
C TYR A 43 -13.17 -4.72 -12.72
N THR A 44 -12.32 -4.06 -13.52
CA THR A 44 -12.08 -2.62 -13.37
C THR A 44 -13.28 -1.79 -13.77
N GLN A 45 -14.03 -2.17 -14.81
CA GLN A 45 -15.27 -1.48 -15.18
C GLN A 45 -16.32 -1.55 -14.08
N ALA A 46 -16.49 -2.72 -13.46
CA ALA A 46 -17.40 -2.87 -12.31
C ALA A 46 -16.95 -2.03 -11.10
N TYR A 47 -15.66 -1.99 -10.81
CA TYR A 47 -15.12 -1.12 -9.77
C TYR A 47 -15.37 0.37 -10.06
N LEU A 48 -15.08 0.84 -11.28
CA LEU A 48 -15.31 2.23 -11.67
C LEU A 48 -16.80 2.61 -11.62
N HIS A 49 -17.69 1.66 -11.92
CA HIS A 49 -19.13 1.86 -11.77
C HIS A 49 -19.51 2.16 -10.32
N ASP A 50 -19.10 1.28 -9.40
CA ASP A 50 -19.39 1.44 -7.97
C ASP A 50 -18.74 2.71 -7.40
N TYR A 51 -17.49 3.00 -7.80
CA TYR A 51 -16.76 4.20 -7.41
C TYR A 51 -17.50 5.48 -7.80
N ASN A 52 -17.99 5.55 -9.04
CA ASN A 52 -18.71 6.72 -9.55
C ASN A 52 -20.10 6.87 -8.93
N GLN A 53 -20.74 5.77 -8.51
CA GLN A 53 -22.03 5.80 -7.85
C GLN A 53 -21.96 6.18 -6.37
N HIS A 54 -20.84 5.86 -5.70
CA HIS A 54 -20.70 6.07 -4.25
C HIS A 54 -20.74 7.54 -3.86
N CYS A 55 -20.10 8.41 -4.66
CA CYS A 55 -20.14 9.85 -4.43
C CYS A 55 -20.22 10.61 -5.76
N PRO A 56 -21.43 10.75 -6.35
CA PRO A 56 -21.60 11.38 -7.66
C PRO A 56 -21.26 12.89 -7.64
N ASN A 57 -21.34 13.51 -6.46
CA ASN A 57 -20.95 14.90 -6.24
C ASN A 57 -19.71 14.90 -5.33
N GLN A 58 -18.57 15.43 -5.80
CA GLN A 58 -17.40 15.60 -4.94
C GLN A 58 -17.72 16.63 -3.84
N PRO A 59 -17.84 16.21 -2.57
CA PRO A 59 -18.16 17.16 -1.51
C PRO A 59 -16.99 18.12 -1.33
N ASN A 60 -17.28 19.37 -0.99
CA ASN A 60 -16.25 20.24 -0.46
C ASN A 60 -15.91 19.77 0.96
N HIS A 61 -14.64 19.81 1.32
CA HIS A 61 -14.16 19.35 2.62
C HIS A 61 -13.60 20.53 3.39
N ASP A 62 -14.25 20.94 4.48
CA ASP A 62 -13.83 22.11 5.27
C ASP A 62 -12.75 21.74 6.31
N SER A 63 -12.47 20.44 6.49
CA SER A 63 -11.42 19.95 7.39
C SER A 63 -10.82 18.62 6.93
N VAL A 64 -9.61 18.33 7.41
CA VAL A 64 -8.94 17.03 7.21
C VAL A 64 -9.82 15.89 7.71
N SER A 65 -10.47 16.06 8.88
CA SER A 65 -11.33 15.02 9.45
C SER A 65 -12.52 14.67 8.54
N GLN A 66 -13.10 15.65 7.85
CA GLN A 66 -14.16 15.40 6.87
C GLN A 66 -13.62 14.68 5.64
N LEU A 67 -12.43 15.05 5.15
CA LEU A 67 -11.78 14.34 4.04
C LEU A 67 -11.47 12.89 4.41
N LEU A 68 -10.94 12.64 5.60
CA LEU A 68 -10.70 11.28 6.09
C LEU A 68 -12.00 10.47 6.20
N HIS A 69 -13.08 11.07 6.71
CA HIS A 69 -14.38 10.40 6.75
C HIS A 69 -14.89 10.04 5.35
N HIS A 70 -14.74 10.95 4.38
CA HIS A 70 -15.10 10.70 3.00
C HIS A 70 -14.25 9.59 2.36
N LEU A 71 -12.92 9.61 2.51
CA LEU A 71 -12.04 8.55 2.01
C LEU A 71 -12.39 7.18 2.62
N ASN A 72 -12.69 7.15 3.92
CA ASN A 72 -13.09 5.93 4.60
C ASN A 72 -14.50 5.42 4.20
N SER A 73 -15.35 6.28 3.62
CA SER A 73 -16.67 5.89 3.15
C SER A 73 -16.61 4.92 1.95
N TYR A 74 -15.52 4.90 1.19
CA TYR A 74 -15.32 4.00 0.04
C TYR A 74 -15.09 2.54 0.43
N LYS A 75 -15.03 2.21 1.73
CA LYS A 75 -14.76 0.84 2.21
C LYS A 75 -15.65 -0.23 1.57
N ASN A 76 -16.93 0.07 1.34
CA ASN A 76 -17.86 -0.88 0.70
C ASN A 76 -17.59 -1.04 -0.81
N VAL A 77 -17.13 0.01 -1.49
CA VAL A 77 -16.71 -0.05 -2.90
C VAL A 77 -15.48 -0.96 -3.05
N GLU A 78 -14.50 -0.77 -2.18
CA GLU A 78 -13.28 -1.60 -2.16
C GLU A 78 -13.61 -3.07 -1.84
N LEU A 79 -14.44 -3.30 -0.84
CA LEU A 79 -14.89 -4.65 -0.47
C LEU A 79 -15.64 -5.34 -1.62
N ALA A 80 -16.52 -4.63 -2.32
CA ALA A 80 -17.23 -5.16 -3.49
C ALA A 80 -16.26 -5.53 -4.61
N SER A 81 -15.19 -4.75 -4.79
CA SER A 81 -14.10 -5.04 -5.75
C SER A 81 -13.42 -6.38 -5.46
N LEU A 82 -12.92 -6.56 -4.24
CA LEU A 82 -12.28 -7.80 -3.81
C LEU A 82 -13.24 -8.99 -3.86
N THR A 83 -14.51 -8.78 -3.51
CA THR A 83 -15.55 -9.82 -3.56
C THR A 83 -15.76 -10.31 -4.99
N ARG A 84 -15.86 -9.39 -5.98
CA ARG A 84 -16.01 -9.75 -7.39
C ARG A 84 -14.81 -10.56 -7.92
N VAL A 85 -13.59 -10.16 -7.56
CA VAL A 85 -12.37 -10.91 -7.92
C VAL A 85 -12.37 -12.32 -7.30
N SER A 86 -12.78 -12.41 -6.03
CA SER A 86 -12.90 -13.68 -5.29
C SER A 86 -13.96 -14.62 -5.90
N GLN A 87 -15.13 -14.09 -6.25
CA GLN A 87 -16.18 -14.84 -6.95
C GLN A 87 -15.74 -15.34 -8.33
N GLY A 88 -14.91 -14.55 -9.03
CA GLY A 88 -14.26 -14.96 -10.27
C GLY A 88 -13.23 -16.08 -10.08
N LYS A 89 -12.86 -16.38 -8.83
CA LYS A 89 -11.81 -17.33 -8.46
C LYS A 89 -10.50 -17.06 -9.19
N VAL A 90 -10.17 -15.78 -9.38
CA VAL A 90 -9.02 -15.31 -10.18
C VAL A 90 -7.72 -15.93 -9.69
N PHE A 91 -7.57 -16.11 -8.38
CA PHE A 91 -6.33 -16.61 -7.78
C PHE A 91 -6.39 -18.08 -7.33
N GLN A 92 -7.48 -18.80 -7.61
CA GLN A 92 -7.65 -20.18 -7.15
C GLN A 92 -6.50 -21.07 -7.65
N GLY A 93 -5.98 -21.93 -6.79
CA GLY A 93 -4.92 -22.88 -7.14
C GLY A 93 -3.49 -22.31 -7.11
N LEU A 94 -3.32 -20.98 -7.11
CA LEU A 94 -1.99 -20.36 -6.99
C LEU A 94 -1.35 -20.71 -5.64
N THR A 95 -0.04 -20.97 -5.65
CA THR A 95 0.73 -21.15 -4.41
C THR A 95 1.39 -19.84 -3.98
N ARG A 96 1.81 -19.78 -2.71
CA ARG A 96 2.61 -18.66 -2.19
C ARG A 96 3.90 -18.45 -2.99
N ASP A 97 4.61 -19.53 -3.30
CA ASP A 97 5.84 -19.49 -4.08
C ASP A 97 5.62 -18.93 -5.48
N MET A 98 4.49 -19.26 -6.13
CA MET A 98 4.17 -18.70 -7.44
C MET A 98 3.96 -17.19 -7.40
N LEU A 99 3.27 -16.68 -6.36
CA LEU A 99 3.04 -15.25 -6.16
C LEU A 99 4.35 -14.53 -5.86
N TYR A 100 5.20 -15.11 -5.01
CA TYR A 100 6.51 -14.60 -4.67
C TYR A 100 7.44 -14.55 -5.90
N GLU A 101 7.60 -15.65 -6.62
CA GLU A 101 8.45 -15.70 -7.80
C GLU A 101 7.95 -14.77 -8.92
N GLN A 102 6.63 -14.60 -9.05
CA GLN A 102 6.09 -13.65 -10.00
C GLN A 102 6.37 -12.19 -9.59
N GLY A 103 6.19 -11.83 -8.32
CA GLY A 103 6.56 -10.51 -7.80
C GLY A 103 8.05 -10.21 -8.02
N LYS A 104 8.91 -11.20 -7.77
CA LYS A 104 10.37 -11.11 -7.97
C LYS A 104 10.77 -10.81 -9.42
N ARG A 105 10.04 -11.32 -10.40
CA ARG A 105 10.28 -11.01 -11.83
C ARG A 105 9.99 -9.55 -12.19
N HIS A 106 9.24 -8.83 -11.36
CA HIS A 106 8.85 -7.44 -11.60
C HIS A 106 9.72 -6.40 -10.86
N GLN A 107 10.87 -6.78 -10.32
CA GLN A 107 11.78 -5.85 -9.63
C GLN A 107 12.24 -4.63 -10.42
N HIS A 108 12.24 -4.68 -11.74
CA HIS A 108 12.50 -3.51 -12.59
C HIS A 108 11.51 -2.36 -12.38
N LEU A 109 10.40 -2.61 -11.68
CA LEU A 109 9.41 -1.61 -11.29
C LEU A 109 9.62 -1.07 -9.87
N LEU A 110 10.67 -1.45 -9.15
CA LEU A 110 11.01 -0.82 -7.87
C LEU A 110 11.41 0.63 -8.09
N GLN A 111 11.09 1.49 -7.12
CA GLN A 111 11.60 2.86 -7.10
C GLN A 111 13.14 2.85 -7.10
N PRO A 112 13.79 3.75 -7.86
CA PRO A 112 15.24 3.89 -7.83
C PRO A 112 15.78 4.10 -6.42
N ASP A 113 16.94 3.51 -6.13
CA ASP A 113 17.65 3.56 -4.84
C ASP A 113 16.91 2.95 -3.63
N LEU A 114 15.67 2.47 -3.78
CA LEU A 114 14.88 1.94 -2.66
C LEU A 114 15.61 0.87 -1.85
N VAL A 115 16.13 -0.16 -2.51
CA VAL A 115 16.81 -1.28 -1.83
C VAL A 115 18.09 -0.80 -1.15
N SER A 116 18.85 0.07 -1.81
CA SER A 116 20.05 0.69 -1.25
C SER A 116 19.74 1.50 0.01
N VAL A 117 18.63 2.22 0.04
CA VAL A 117 18.20 3.00 1.22
C VAL A 117 17.69 2.08 2.33
N LEU A 118 16.80 1.15 2.03
CA LEU A 118 16.18 0.28 3.03
C LEU A 118 17.16 -0.73 3.64
N SER A 119 18.16 -1.21 2.89
CA SER A 119 19.20 -2.12 3.40
C SER A 119 20.10 -1.50 4.48
N GLN A 120 20.12 -0.16 4.59
CA GLN A 120 20.82 0.55 5.68
C GLN A 120 19.99 0.61 6.98
N ILE A 121 18.75 0.14 6.96
CA ILE A 121 17.85 0.13 8.11
C ILE A 121 17.75 -1.29 8.64
N PRO A 122 17.93 -1.53 9.96
CA PRO A 122 17.80 -2.87 10.51
C PRO A 122 16.39 -3.40 10.22
N LYS A 123 16.31 -4.56 9.55
CA LYS A 123 15.06 -5.06 8.97
C LYS A 123 13.92 -5.16 9.97
N GLN A 124 14.19 -5.41 11.26
CA GLN A 124 13.17 -5.47 12.31
C GLN A 124 12.37 -4.18 12.49
N PHE A 125 12.85 -3.04 11.98
CA PHE A 125 12.15 -1.76 12.01
C PHE A 125 11.34 -1.45 10.75
N ILE A 126 11.45 -2.26 9.70
CA ILE A 126 10.73 -2.04 8.43
C ILE A 126 9.38 -2.75 8.46
N ARG A 127 8.32 -2.02 8.10
CA ARG A 127 6.96 -2.53 7.95
C ARG A 127 6.39 -2.05 6.62
N VAL A 128 5.71 -2.91 5.88
CA VAL A 128 4.95 -2.52 4.69
C VAL A 128 3.46 -2.57 5.01
N VAL A 129 2.74 -1.49 4.73
CA VAL A 129 1.28 -1.38 4.95
C VAL A 129 0.61 -0.98 3.65
N SER A 130 -0.16 -1.89 3.05
CA SER A 130 -0.65 -1.74 1.68
C SER A 130 -2.08 -2.25 1.49
N VAL A 131 -2.80 -1.69 0.52
CA VAL A 131 -4.09 -2.22 0.06
C VAL A 131 -3.95 -3.37 -0.96
N ASN A 132 -2.73 -3.72 -1.37
CA ASN A 132 -2.47 -4.81 -2.31
C ASN A 132 -2.99 -6.16 -1.75
N TRP A 133 -3.14 -7.16 -2.63
CA TRP A 133 -3.93 -8.36 -2.37
C TRP A 133 -3.12 -9.60 -2.01
N SER A 134 -1.79 -9.51 -1.99
CA SER A 134 -0.94 -10.64 -1.62
C SER A 134 0.34 -10.19 -0.92
N LYS A 135 0.56 -10.76 0.27
CA LYS A 135 1.82 -10.55 1.00
C LYS A 135 3.00 -11.19 0.28
N ASP A 136 2.80 -12.35 -0.33
CA ASP A 136 3.85 -13.08 -1.07
C ASP A 136 4.28 -12.30 -2.32
N TRP A 137 3.33 -11.66 -3.01
CA TRP A 137 3.61 -10.74 -4.12
C TRP A 137 4.53 -9.59 -3.69
N ILE A 138 4.18 -8.89 -2.61
CA ILE A 138 4.99 -7.79 -2.04
C ILE A 138 6.39 -8.29 -1.65
N LEU A 139 6.48 -9.45 -0.99
CA LEU A 139 7.76 -10.05 -0.61
C LEU A 139 8.62 -10.40 -1.82
N GLY A 140 8.02 -10.86 -2.92
CA GLY A 140 8.74 -11.12 -4.17
C GLY A 140 9.44 -9.87 -4.69
N PHE A 141 8.74 -8.72 -4.71
CA PHE A 141 9.35 -7.43 -5.05
C PHE A 141 10.51 -7.07 -4.13
N LEU A 142 10.33 -7.26 -2.82
CA LEU A 142 11.28 -6.88 -1.78
C LEU A 142 12.26 -8.00 -1.40
N HIS A 143 12.47 -8.99 -2.27
CA HIS A 143 13.19 -10.20 -1.89
C HIS A 143 14.64 -9.95 -1.42
N GLU A 144 15.30 -8.92 -1.97
CA GLU A 144 16.66 -8.52 -1.59
C GLU A 144 16.77 -8.02 -0.13
N LEU A 145 15.66 -7.60 0.48
CA LEU A 145 15.62 -7.11 1.86
C LEU A 145 15.39 -8.23 2.89
N ASP A 146 15.08 -9.46 2.45
CA ASP A 146 14.85 -10.61 3.32
C ASP A 146 13.87 -10.31 4.49
N LEU A 147 12.77 -9.62 4.14
CA LEU A 147 11.68 -9.33 5.07
C LEU A 147 10.82 -10.58 5.29
N SER A 148 10.30 -10.74 6.50
CA SER A 148 9.36 -11.81 6.80
C SER A 148 7.91 -11.41 6.50
N ARG A 149 7.04 -12.39 6.26
CA ARG A 149 5.58 -12.18 6.09
C ARG A 149 4.92 -11.41 7.24
N HIS A 150 5.46 -11.50 8.46
CA HIS A 150 4.95 -10.77 9.64
C HIS A 150 5.19 -9.25 9.56
N GLN A 151 6.03 -8.79 8.63
CA GLN A 151 6.33 -7.38 8.41
C GLN A 151 5.47 -6.77 7.29
N ILE A 152 4.67 -7.60 6.61
CA ILE A 152 3.78 -7.17 5.53
C ILE A 152 2.34 -7.20 6.03
N TYR A 153 1.71 -6.03 6.01
CA TYR A 153 0.33 -5.81 6.42
C TYR A 153 -0.43 -5.37 5.16
N SER A 154 -1.29 -6.25 4.68
CA SER A 154 -2.08 -6.03 3.47
C SER A 154 -3.30 -6.94 3.48
N ASN A 155 -4.15 -6.79 2.47
CA ASN A 155 -5.06 -7.87 2.12
C ASN A 155 -4.22 -9.10 1.70
N ASP A 156 -4.77 -10.30 1.84
CA ASP A 156 -4.05 -11.51 1.46
C ASP A 156 -5.01 -12.55 0.89
N LEU A 157 -4.48 -13.54 0.19
CA LEU A 157 -5.28 -14.64 -0.30
C LEU A 157 -5.52 -15.65 0.82
N ASP A 158 -6.70 -16.27 0.82
CA ASP A 158 -7.00 -17.43 1.63
C ASP A 158 -6.39 -18.69 1.02
N PHE A 159 -5.89 -19.59 1.88
CA PHE A 159 -5.16 -20.80 1.48
C PHE A 159 -5.67 -22.03 2.20
N GLN A 160 -5.85 -23.11 1.44
CA GLN A 160 -6.08 -24.45 1.95
C GLN A 160 -4.87 -25.33 1.60
N GLY A 161 -4.04 -25.60 2.60
CA GLY A 161 -2.74 -26.23 2.37
C GLY A 161 -1.81 -25.31 1.58
N LEU A 162 -1.30 -25.78 0.44
CA LEU A 162 -0.35 -25.03 -0.41
C LEU A 162 -1.04 -24.13 -1.45
N HIS A 163 -2.35 -24.27 -1.64
CA HIS A 163 -3.07 -23.64 -2.75
C HIS A 163 -4.08 -22.62 -2.26
N SER A 164 -4.17 -21.50 -2.96
CA SER A 164 -5.18 -20.48 -2.70
C SER A 164 -6.58 -21.00 -3.01
N THR A 165 -7.55 -20.67 -2.16
CA THR A 165 -8.98 -20.95 -2.39
C THR A 165 -9.58 -20.02 -3.46
N GLY A 166 -8.82 -19.01 -3.90
CA GLY A 166 -9.22 -17.95 -4.81
C GLY A 166 -9.88 -16.76 -4.12
N ASP A 167 -10.15 -16.85 -2.81
CA ASP A 167 -10.74 -15.76 -2.03
C ASP A 167 -9.67 -14.81 -1.50
N ILE A 168 -9.96 -13.51 -1.53
CA ILE A 168 -9.14 -12.47 -0.92
C ILE A 168 -9.73 -12.17 0.47
N ILE A 169 -8.91 -12.30 1.52
CA ILE A 169 -9.22 -11.90 2.89
C ILE A 169 -8.98 -10.39 3.01
N PRO A 170 -10.02 -9.57 3.13
CA PRO A 170 -9.86 -8.12 3.30
C PRO A 170 -9.34 -7.82 4.72
N SER A 171 -8.36 -6.93 4.81
CA SER A 171 -7.79 -6.42 6.05
C SER A 171 -7.50 -4.91 5.99
N ILE A 172 -7.10 -4.40 4.82
CA ILE A 172 -6.78 -2.99 4.60
C ILE A 172 -7.45 -2.53 3.31
N LEU A 173 -8.51 -1.74 3.43
CA LEU A 173 -9.27 -1.24 2.28
C LEU A 173 -9.16 0.28 2.13
N THR A 174 -9.04 1.01 3.24
CA THR A 174 -9.02 2.47 3.23
C THR A 174 -7.83 3.05 4.01
N THR A 175 -7.67 4.37 3.94
CA THR A 175 -6.65 5.11 4.70
C THR A 175 -6.77 4.88 6.22
N GLY A 176 -8.00 4.81 6.73
CA GLY A 176 -8.27 4.50 8.14
C GLY A 176 -7.84 3.10 8.53
N ASP A 177 -8.04 2.09 7.67
CA ASP A 177 -7.56 0.74 7.96
C ASP A 177 -6.02 0.70 8.07
N LYS A 178 -5.30 1.47 7.23
CA LYS A 178 -3.83 1.63 7.38
C LYS A 178 -3.48 2.26 8.73
N GLN A 179 -4.20 3.32 9.12
CA GLN A 179 -3.98 4.00 10.40
C GLN A 179 -4.21 3.07 11.61
N GLU A 180 -5.24 2.22 11.58
CA GLU A 180 -5.50 1.27 12.67
C GLU A 180 -4.38 0.23 12.81
N VAL A 181 -3.84 -0.27 11.69
CA VAL A 181 -2.66 -1.16 11.71
C VAL A 181 -1.46 -0.45 12.35
N ILE A 182 -1.21 0.80 11.97
CA ILE A 182 -0.07 1.57 12.49
C ILE A 182 -0.22 1.89 13.97
N ARG A 183 -1.43 2.23 14.41
CA ARG A 183 -1.73 2.49 15.83
C ARG A 183 -1.42 1.28 16.71
N ALA A 184 -1.66 0.07 16.20
CA ALA A 184 -1.38 -1.17 16.93
C ALA A 184 0.12 -1.42 17.20
N PHE A 185 1.03 -0.75 16.50
CA PHE A 185 2.47 -0.91 16.71
C PHE A 185 2.99 -0.27 18.00
N GLN A 186 2.24 0.67 18.61
CA GLN A 186 2.61 1.35 19.87
C GLN A 186 4.06 1.84 19.90
N SER A 187 4.55 2.35 18.76
CA SER A 187 5.94 2.78 18.55
C SER A 187 5.96 4.14 17.86
N SER A 188 7.09 4.85 17.91
CA SER A 188 7.28 6.01 17.03
C SER A 188 7.36 5.56 15.57
N VAL A 189 6.75 6.32 14.67
CA VAL A 189 6.58 5.94 13.26
C VAL A 189 7.06 7.04 12.34
N VAL A 190 7.89 6.65 11.38
CA VAL A 190 8.06 7.38 10.13
C VAL A 190 7.19 6.70 9.08
N TYR A 191 6.25 7.43 8.50
CA TYR A 191 5.37 6.91 7.46
C TYR A 191 5.73 7.49 6.10
N ILE A 192 5.79 6.64 5.07
CA ILE A 192 6.04 7.03 3.68
C ILE A 192 4.88 6.55 2.81
N GLY A 193 4.30 7.46 2.03
CA GLY A 193 3.21 7.16 1.09
C GLY A 193 3.17 8.16 -0.07
N ASP A 194 2.28 7.95 -1.03
CA ASP A 194 2.25 8.71 -2.28
C ASP A 194 0.92 9.44 -2.54
N SER A 195 -0.18 9.01 -1.92
CA SER A 195 -1.53 9.37 -2.36
C SER A 195 -2.51 9.66 -1.21
N LEU A 196 -3.75 10.04 -1.53
CA LEU A 196 -4.80 10.24 -0.53
C LEU A 196 -5.12 8.97 0.28
N GLY A 197 -4.87 7.78 -0.26
CA GLY A 197 -4.98 6.52 0.48
C GLY A 197 -4.03 6.44 1.69
N ASP A 198 -3.03 7.31 1.73
CA ASP A 198 -2.04 7.44 2.79
C ASP A 198 -2.26 8.66 3.70
N LEU A 199 -3.31 9.45 3.47
CA LEU A 199 -3.46 10.73 4.15
C LEU A 199 -3.52 10.58 5.67
N GLU A 200 -4.33 9.64 6.18
CA GLU A 200 -4.46 9.43 7.63
C GLU A 200 -3.16 9.00 8.31
N PRO A 201 -2.43 7.98 7.83
CA PRO A 201 -1.15 7.63 8.41
C PRO A 201 -0.06 8.68 8.21
N LEU A 202 -0.08 9.45 7.10
CA LEU A 202 0.85 10.56 6.90
C LEU A 202 0.70 11.63 7.99
N VAL A 203 -0.53 12.04 8.30
CA VAL A 203 -0.77 13.13 9.27
C VAL A 203 -0.59 12.71 10.73
N ASN A 204 -0.75 11.43 11.05
CA ASN A 204 -0.66 10.92 12.42
C ASN A 204 0.72 10.33 12.76
N ALA A 205 1.61 10.13 11.79
CA ALA A 205 2.98 9.68 12.05
C ALA A 205 3.80 10.76 12.77
N ASP A 206 4.84 10.36 13.51
CA ASP A 206 5.82 11.31 14.07
C ASP A 206 6.55 12.08 12.96
N VAL A 207 6.78 11.41 11.83
CA VAL A 207 7.30 12.00 10.58
C VAL A 207 6.52 11.41 9.40
N GLY A 208 5.71 12.24 8.74
CA GLY A 208 5.06 11.88 7.47
C GLY A 208 5.87 12.37 6.27
N ILE A 209 6.14 11.47 5.32
CA ILE A 209 6.89 11.75 4.09
C ILE A 209 6.06 11.36 2.87
N ILE A 210 5.76 12.33 2.02
CA ILE A 210 5.12 12.15 0.72
C ILE A 210 6.18 11.91 -0.33
N LEU A 211 6.12 10.76 -1.00
CA LEU A 211 6.92 10.47 -2.19
C LEU A 211 6.13 10.83 -3.46
N GLY A 212 6.68 11.72 -4.27
CA GLY A 212 6.10 12.10 -5.56
C GLY A 212 5.18 13.33 -5.49
N ARG A 213 4.24 13.39 -6.43
CA ARG A 213 3.47 14.61 -6.76
C ARG A 213 2.00 14.32 -7.09
N ASP A 214 1.34 13.47 -6.31
CA ASP A 214 -0.10 13.25 -6.48
C ASP A 214 -0.87 14.58 -6.31
N PRO A 215 -1.62 15.05 -7.34
CA PRO A 215 -2.27 16.35 -7.29
C PRO A 215 -3.32 16.46 -6.18
N SER A 216 -4.06 15.39 -5.92
CA SER A 216 -5.15 15.37 -4.95
C SER A 216 -4.62 15.39 -3.52
N LEU A 217 -3.57 14.62 -3.22
CA LEU A 217 -2.87 14.70 -1.95
C LEU A 217 -2.24 16.09 -1.76
N TRP A 218 -1.59 16.64 -2.80
CA TRP A 218 -0.98 17.97 -2.71
C TRP A 218 -2.02 19.08 -2.48
N GLN A 219 -3.20 18.98 -3.11
CA GLN A 219 -4.30 19.88 -2.84
C GLN A 219 -4.72 19.81 -1.36
N ALA A 220 -4.91 18.61 -0.81
CA ALA A 220 -5.27 18.43 0.60
C ALA A 220 -4.20 19.00 1.55
N VAL A 221 -2.92 18.77 1.26
CA VAL A 221 -1.80 19.31 2.05
C VAL A 221 -1.84 20.83 2.12
N ASN A 222 -2.04 21.52 0.99
CA ASN A 222 -2.10 22.98 0.95
C ASN A 222 -3.39 23.50 1.58
N GLN A 223 -4.53 22.89 1.26
CA GLN A 223 -5.84 23.31 1.74
C GLN A 223 -5.92 23.28 3.27
N PHE A 224 -5.30 22.28 3.90
CA PHE A 224 -5.36 22.09 5.35
C PHE A 224 -4.05 22.44 6.07
N ASN A 225 -3.08 23.04 5.37
CA ASN A 225 -1.78 23.45 5.92
C ASN A 225 -1.07 22.31 6.68
N LEU A 226 -1.02 21.11 6.08
CA LEU A 226 -0.44 19.92 6.68
C LEU A 226 1.09 20.00 6.70
N ASN A 227 1.70 19.77 7.85
CA ASN A 227 3.15 19.76 8.00
C ASN A 227 3.74 18.39 7.64
N LEU A 228 3.95 18.14 6.34
CA LEU A 228 4.50 16.90 5.81
C LEU A 228 5.76 17.18 5.00
N HIS A 229 6.70 16.24 5.02
CA HIS A 229 7.84 16.29 4.11
C HIS A 229 7.42 15.84 2.72
N ARG A 230 7.88 16.51 1.69
CA ARG A 230 7.70 16.07 0.30
C ARG A 230 9.04 15.85 -0.35
N VAL A 231 9.14 14.73 -1.05
CA VAL A 231 10.35 14.30 -1.76
C VAL A 231 9.97 13.72 -3.11
N ASP A 232 10.90 13.77 -4.06
CA ASP A 232 10.70 13.23 -5.41
C ASP A 232 11.35 11.84 -5.58
N HIS A 233 12.28 11.43 -4.70
CA HIS A 233 13.00 10.16 -4.80
C HIS A 233 13.60 9.68 -3.47
N TRP A 234 13.99 8.39 -3.40
CA TRP A 234 14.44 7.73 -2.18
C TRP A 234 15.76 8.26 -1.57
N LEU A 235 16.66 8.84 -2.37
CA LEU A 235 17.84 9.49 -1.80
C LEU A 235 17.51 10.73 -0.96
N GLN A 236 16.38 11.41 -1.22
CA GLN A 236 15.92 12.50 -0.35
C GLN A 236 15.31 11.95 0.94
N ILE A 237 14.57 10.83 0.87
CA ILE A 237 14.11 10.08 2.05
C ILE A 237 15.30 9.73 2.94
N LYS A 238 16.38 9.17 2.36
CA LYS A 238 17.62 8.85 3.08
C LYS A 238 18.16 10.05 3.87
N LYS A 239 18.22 11.24 3.25
CA LYS A 239 18.70 12.47 3.92
C LYS A 239 17.82 12.86 5.10
N ILE A 240 16.49 12.76 4.95
CA ILE A 240 15.55 13.04 6.05
C ILE A 240 15.78 12.07 7.19
N LEU A 241 15.81 10.76 6.90
CA LEU A 241 16.03 9.71 7.90
C LEU A 241 17.35 9.93 8.64
N GLN A 242 18.45 10.20 7.94
CA GLN A 242 19.77 10.46 8.56
C GLN A 242 19.79 11.70 9.47
N SER A 243 18.91 12.67 9.23
CA SER A 243 18.82 13.88 10.05
C SER A 243 17.89 13.76 11.27
N MET A 244 16.99 12.77 11.27
CA MET A 244 15.91 12.66 12.27
C MET A 244 15.85 11.32 12.99
N VAL A 245 16.49 10.28 12.47
CA VAL A 245 16.33 8.90 12.93
C VAL A 245 17.67 8.33 13.35
N TYR A 246 17.68 7.64 14.48
CA TYR A 246 18.83 6.93 15.00
C TYR A 246 18.44 5.51 15.38
N TYR A 247 19.09 4.53 14.74
CA TYR A 247 18.94 3.11 15.07
C TYR A 247 20.12 2.67 15.94
N ASN A 248 19.82 2.09 17.11
CA ASN A 248 20.80 1.42 17.98
C ASN A 248 20.93 -0.06 17.64
#